data_AF-A0A1G2ER38-F1
#
_entry.id   AF-A0A1G2ER38-F1
#
_cell.length_a   1.000
_cell.length_b   1.000
_cell.length_c   1.000
_cell.angle_alpha   90.00
_cell.angle_beta   90.00
_cell.angle_gamma   90.00
#
_symmetry.space_group_name_H-M   'P 1'
#
loop_
_entity.id
_entity.type
_entity.pdbx_description
1 polymer ?
#
loop_
_entity_poly.entity_id
_entity_poly.type
_entity_poly.pdbx_seq_one_letter_code
_entity_poly.pdbx_strand_id
1 'polypeptide(L)'
;MTLKKAARILNKKLEVHNPKTFSSSWIFKHTQSVYNYVRLNHKTEHGTIDWDAFTPHLDKYFQRRWTRYRRKPAKPYENQGELDLVLNKYKDKLYTFVAPSGEEDREIRNKIIISIVRIAQKGNTLAEQELVKWITYITEEWVEKYYQIFKWKGYPDEVEDKIRGCIRCYKYTGSFVGYLFKTLEYSARGKPPQCSLDDKLFDGTKTRIDFVAADTSDLYLQE
;
A
#
# COMPACT_ATOMS: atom_id res chain seq x y z
N MET A 1 -13.64 5.55 28.80
CA MET A 1 -14.13 4.57 27.80
C MET A 1 -12.89 3.91 27.21
N THR A 2 -12.86 2.59 26.99
CA THR A 2 -11.70 1.93 26.36
C THR A 2 -11.96 1.71 24.87
N LEU A 3 -10.89 1.56 24.08
CA LEU A 3 -11.00 1.40 22.64
C LEU A 3 -11.80 0.13 22.25
N LYS A 4 -11.56 -1.00 22.94
CA LYS A 4 -12.35 -2.24 22.77
C LYS A 4 -13.83 -2.02 23.10
N LYS A 5 -14.13 -1.25 24.14
CA LYS A 5 -15.53 -0.94 24.53
C LYS A 5 -16.21 -0.05 23.48
N ALA A 6 -15.49 0.94 22.94
CA ALA A 6 -15.99 1.81 21.87
C ALA A 6 -16.28 1.03 20.58
N ALA A 7 -15.38 0.14 20.18
CA ALA A 7 -15.57 -0.75 19.03
C ALA A 7 -16.79 -1.67 19.23
N ARG A 8 -16.95 -2.28 20.41
CA ARG A 8 -18.10 -3.13 20.72
C ARG A 8 -19.45 -2.39 20.65
N ILE A 9 -19.49 -1.15 21.14
CA ILE A 9 -20.71 -0.31 21.05
C ILE A 9 -21.04 -0.03 19.59
N LEU A 10 -20.03 0.28 18.77
CA LEU A 10 -20.23 0.54 17.35
C LEU A 10 -20.68 -0.72 16.59
N ASN A 11 -20.06 -1.87 16.82
CA ASN A 11 -20.46 -3.13 16.18
C ASN A 11 -21.93 -3.47 16.48
N LYS A 12 -22.37 -3.37 17.75
CA LYS A 12 -23.79 -3.57 18.11
C LYS A 12 -24.73 -2.62 17.36
N LYS A 13 -24.35 -1.35 17.20
CA LYS A 13 -25.15 -0.38 16.45
C LYS A 13 -25.17 -0.68 14.95
N LEU A 14 -24.06 -1.14 14.40
CA LEU A 14 -23.95 -1.54 13.00
C LEU A 14 -24.72 -2.83 12.70
N GLU A 15 -24.82 -3.77 13.65
CA GLU A 15 -25.68 -4.96 13.54
C GLU A 15 -27.16 -4.58 13.46
N VAL A 16 -27.61 -3.68 14.34
CA VAL A 16 -29.02 -3.24 14.39
C VAL A 16 -29.44 -2.48 13.14
N HIS A 17 -28.62 -1.52 12.68
CA HIS A 17 -28.96 -0.71 11.51
C HIS A 17 -28.58 -1.37 10.17
N ASN A 18 -27.68 -2.35 10.20
CA ASN A 18 -27.15 -3.09 9.05
C ASN A 18 -26.90 -2.23 7.78
N PRO A 19 -26.15 -1.11 7.87
CA PRO A 19 -25.93 -0.26 6.71
C PRO A 19 -25.05 -0.98 5.67
N LYS A 20 -25.34 -0.77 4.37
CA LYS A 20 -24.51 -1.29 3.26
C LYS A 20 -23.07 -0.74 3.34
N THR A 21 -22.93 0.54 3.67
CA THR A 21 -21.67 1.22 3.93
C THR A 21 -21.85 2.24 5.05
N PHE A 22 -20.79 2.54 5.81
CA PHE A 22 -20.84 3.58 6.85
C PHE A 22 -19.57 4.43 6.86
N SER A 23 -19.68 5.66 7.38
CA SER A 23 -18.62 6.65 7.41
C SER A 23 -18.51 7.32 8.78
N SER A 24 -17.50 8.18 8.98
CA SER A 24 -17.37 9.00 10.19
C SER A 24 -18.62 9.85 10.48
N SER A 25 -19.28 10.38 9.44
CA SER A 25 -20.53 11.13 9.58
C SER A 25 -21.69 10.25 10.04
N TRP A 26 -21.69 8.98 9.63
CA TRP A 26 -22.67 8.00 10.13
C TRP A 26 -22.46 7.72 11.62
N ILE A 27 -21.20 7.54 12.04
CA ILE A 27 -20.84 7.33 13.46
C ILE A 27 -21.24 8.55 14.29
N PHE A 28 -20.99 9.76 13.80
CA PHE A 28 -21.42 11.00 14.46
C PHE A 28 -22.94 10.98 14.70
N LYS A 29 -23.74 10.73 13.67
CA LYS A 29 -25.21 10.74 13.77
C LYS A 29 -25.79 9.66 14.67
N HIS A 30 -25.25 8.44 14.66
CA HIS A 30 -25.87 7.28 15.34
C HIS A 30 -25.21 6.93 16.68
N THR A 31 -23.94 7.32 16.85
CA THR A 31 -23.12 6.92 18.00
C THR A 31 -22.14 8.03 18.39
N GLN A 32 -22.69 9.18 18.79
CA GLN A 32 -21.92 10.37 19.16
C GLN A 32 -20.85 10.11 20.24
N SER A 33 -21.14 9.22 21.20
CA SER A 33 -20.20 8.86 22.28
C SER A 33 -18.93 8.21 21.73
N VAL A 34 -19.05 7.29 20.77
CA VAL A 34 -17.91 6.66 20.10
C VAL A 34 -17.15 7.68 19.26
N TYR A 35 -17.87 8.53 18.51
CA TYR A 35 -17.24 9.60 17.73
C TYR A 35 -16.39 10.53 18.61
N ASN A 36 -16.94 11.01 19.73
CA ASN A 36 -16.25 11.92 20.64
C ASN A 36 -15.02 11.26 21.27
N TYR A 37 -15.12 9.99 21.65
CA TYR A 37 -13.98 9.25 22.19
C TYR A 37 -12.83 9.14 21.18
N VAL A 38 -13.12 8.75 19.94
CA VAL A 38 -12.09 8.64 18.89
C VAL A 38 -11.49 10.02 18.60
N ARG A 39 -12.33 11.07 18.51
CA ARG A 39 -11.87 12.44 18.30
C ARG A 39 -10.94 12.95 19.40
N LEU A 40 -11.19 12.61 20.66
CA LEU A 40 -10.41 13.08 21.79
C LEU A 40 -9.12 12.29 21.99
N ASN A 41 -9.14 10.96 21.78
CA ASN A 41 -8.03 10.08 22.14
C ASN A 41 -7.17 9.63 20.95
N HIS A 42 -7.68 9.68 19.72
CA HIS A 42 -6.99 9.20 18.53
C HIS A 42 -6.87 10.32 17.50
N LYS A 43 -5.73 11.01 17.55
CA LYS A 43 -5.37 12.08 16.61
C LYS A 43 -4.11 11.69 15.85
N THR A 44 -4.15 11.97 14.56
CA THR A 44 -2.97 11.98 13.67
C THR A 44 -2.00 13.08 14.10
N GLU A 45 -0.78 13.03 13.55
CA GLU A 45 0.28 14.03 13.72
C GLU A 45 -0.20 15.44 13.37
N HIS A 46 -1.15 15.56 12.45
CA HIS A 46 -1.75 16.82 12.01
C HIS A 46 -3.00 17.22 12.81
N GLY A 47 -3.27 16.57 13.95
CA GLY A 47 -4.42 16.88 14.81
C GLY A 47 -5.78 16.42 14.25
N THR A 48 -5.83 15.77 13.09
CA THR A 48 -7.06 15.20 12.52
C THR A 48 -7.39 13.84 13.15
N ILE A 49 -8.66 13.45 13.13
CA ILE A 49 -9.11 12.19 13.73
C ILE A 49 -8.47 10.99 13.02
N ASP A 50 -7.74 10.17 13.77
CA ASP A 50 -7.12 8.96 13.25
C ASP A 50 -8.10 7.78 13.30
N TRP A 51 -8.83 7.62 12.20
CA TRP A 51 -9.70 6.47 12.01
C TRP A 51 -8.92 5.18 11.71
N ASP A 52 -7.70 5.25 11.17
CA ASP A 52 -6.92 4.06 10.81
C ASP A 52 -6.44 3.30 12.05
N ALA A 53 -6.23 3.99 13.18
CA ALA A 53 -5.96 3.35 14.46
C ALA A 53 -7.21 2.67 15.08
N PHE A 54 -8.41 3.19 14.81
CA PHE A 54 -9.64 2.70 15.42
C PHE A 54 -10.27 1.54 14.64
N THR A 55 -10.36 1.66 13.32
CA THR A 55 -11.06 0.72 12.44
C THR A 55 -10.60 -0.75 12.50
N PRO A 56 -9.31 -1.08 12.74
CA PRO A 56 -8.88 -2.49 12.85
C PRO A 56 -9.53 -3.26 14.01
N HIS A 57 -10.10 -2.53 14.98
CA HIS A 57 -10.73 -3.12 16.16
C HIS A 57 -12.23 -3.41 15.97
N LEU A 58 -12.80 -3.03 14.82
CA LEU A 58 -14.16 -3.41 14.43
C LEU A 58 -14.18 -4.86 13.92
N ASP A 59 -15.36 -5.47 13.81
CA ASP A 59 -15.43 -6.82 13.24
C ASP A 59 -15.07 -6.79 11.75
N LYS A 60 -14.35 -7.81 11.26
CA LYS A 60 -13.88 -7.89 9.86
C LYS A 60 -14.99 -7.64 8.83
N TYR A 61 -16.22 -8.05 9.15
CA TYR A 61 -17.39 -7.80 8.33
C TYR A 61 -17.70 -6.30 8.16
N PHE A 62 -17.67 -5.55 9.25
CA PHE A 62 -17.90 -4.10 9.25
C PHE A 62 -16.69 -3.33 8.74
N GLN A 63 -15.46 -3.78 8.98
CA GLN A 63 -14.26 -3.16 8.40
C GLN A 63 -14.36 -3.02 6.87
N ARG A 64 -14.90 -4.03 6.18
CA ARG A 64 -15.08 -4.00 4.72
C ARG A 64 -16.12 -2.98 4.24
N ARG A 65 -17.06 -2.60 5.11
CA ARG A 65 -18.12 -1.62 4.81
C ARG A 65 -17.74 -0.20 5.19
N TRP A 66 -16.59 -0.03 5.84
CA TRP A 66 -16.06 1.27 6.19
C TRP A 66 -15.74 2.08 4.93
N THR A 67 -16.36 3.24 4.82
CA THR A 67 -16.10 4.21 3.76
C THR A 67 -15.52 5.45 4.38
N ARG A 68 -14.20 5.60 4.27
CA ARG A 68 -13.54 6.88 4.51
C ARG A 68 -13.92 7.83 3.38
N TYR A 69 -14.08 9.12 3.70
CA TYR A 69 -14.56 10.17 2.78
C TYR A 69 -14.12 9.93 1.32
N ARG A 70 -15.07 9.96 0.36
CA ARG A 70 -14.72 10.04 -1.07
C ARG A 70 -13.99 11.37 -1.27
N ARG A 71 -12.67 11.35 -1.27
CA ARG A 71 -11.88 12.54 -1.60
C ARG A 71 -12.09 12.84 -3.08
N LYS A 72 -12.53 14.07 -3.36
CA LYS A 72 -12.42 14.65 -4.70
C LYS A 72 -10.93 14.61 -5.10
N PRO A 73 -10.59 14.56 -6.40
CA PRO A 73 -9.20 14.69 -6.83
C PRO A 73 -8.62 15.94 -6.17
N ALA A 74 -7.68 15.74 -5.26
CA ALA A 74 -7.11 16.82 -4.52
C ALA A 74 -6.13 17.57 -5.42
N LYS A 75 -6.10 18.90 -5.31
CA LYS A 75 -5.12 19.69 -6.04
C LYS A 75 -3.73 19.29 -5.53
N PRO A 76 -2.77 19.02 -6.43
CA PRO A 76 -1.41 18.73 -6.02
C PRO A 76 -0.83 19.93 -5.26
N TYR A 77 -0.08 19.65 -4.21
CA TYR A 77 0.67 20.65 -3.46
C TYR A 77 1.96 20.03 -2.92
N GLU A 78 2.91 20.89 -2.57
CA GLU A 78 4.19 20.50 -2.00
C GLU A 78 4.28 21.05 -0.58
N ASN A 79 4.40 20.15 0.40
CA ASN A 79 4.62 20.54 1.79
C ASN A 79 5.51 19.53 2.49
N GLN A 80 6.79 19.90 2.62
CA GLN A 80 7.79 19.08 3.30
C GLN A 80 7.53 19.00 4.81
N GLY A 81 7.02 20.06 5.43
CA GLY A 81 6.74 20.08 6.87
C GLY A 81 5.72 19.03 7.30
N GLU A 82 4.71 18.74 6.47
CA GLU A 82 3.77 17.65 6.76
C GLU A 82 4.44 16.28 6.76
N LEU A 83 5.35 16.04 5.80
CA LEU A 83 6.09 14.80 5.70
C LEU A 83 7.08 14.66 6.88
N ASP A 84 7.82 15.73 7.18
CA ASP A 84 8.81 15.78 8.25
C ASP A 84 8.18 15.53 9.62
N LEU A 85 6.94 15.98 9.87
CA LEU A 85 6.24 15.70 11.12
C LEU A 85 6.06 14.19 11.35
N VAL A 86 5.75 13.44 10.29
CA VAL A 86 5.62 11.97 10.37
C VAL A 86 7.00 11.33 10.49
N LEU A 87 7.95 11.73 9.64
CA LEU A 87 9.30 11.14 9.65
C LEU A 87 10.04 11.39 10.96
N ASN A 88 9.99 12.61 11.50
CA ASN A 88 10.66 12.96 12.75
C ASN A 88 10.05 12.25 13.95
N LYS A 89 8.73 12.03 13.99
CA LYS A 89 8.08 11.26 15.05
C LYS A 89 8.57 9.81 15.11
N TYR A 90 8.93 9.25 13.96
CA TYR A 90 9.36 7.86 13.82
C TYR A 90 10.83 7.72 13.42
N LYS A 91 11.65 8.76 13.63
CA LYS A 91 13.05 8.83 13.15
C LYS A 91 13.86 7.60 13.53
N ASP A 92 13.76 7.19 14.79
CA ASP A 92 14.48 6.03 15.35
C ASP A 92 13.90 4.68 14.90
N LYS A 93 12.76 4.69 14.20
CA LYS A 93 12.03 3.52 13.70
C LYS A 93 11.97 3.46 12.18
N LEU A 94 12.64 4.38 11.46
CA LEU A 94 12.69 4.33 10.00
C LEU A 94 13.47 3.11 9.47
N TYR A 95 14.34 2.50 10.28
CA TYR A 95 14.99 1.23 9.91
C TYR A 95 13.98 0.12 9.59
N THR A 96 12.76 0.20 10.14
CA THR A 96 11.71 -0.81 9.93
C THR A 96 11.28 -0.94 8.48
N PHE A 97 11.51 0.09 7.65
CA PHE A 97 11.28 0.02 6.20
C PHE A 97 12.18 -1.00 5.51
N VAL A 98 13.45 -1.09 5.93
CA VAL A 98 14.49 -1.89 5.29
C VAL A 98 14.61 -3.27 5.95
N ALA A 99 14.66 -3.33 7.28
CA ALA A 99 14.96 -4.56 8.01
C ALA A 99 14.06 -4.72 9.26
N PRO A 100 12.76 -5.01 9.09
CA PRO A 100 11.88 -5.29 10.22
C PRO A 100 12.30 -6.61 10.89
N SER A 101 12.68 -6.57 12.16
CA SER A 101 13.17 -7.75 12.89
C SER A 101 12.03 -8.58 13.53
N GLY A 102 10.83 -8.01 13.66
CA GLY A 102 9.68 -8.69 14.26
C GLY A 102 8.31 -8.16 13.83
N GLU A 103 7.26 -8.71 14.42
CA GLU A 103 5.88 -8.31 14.11
C GLU A 103 5.57 -6.89 14.58
N GLU A 104 6.13 -6.46 15.71
CA GLU A 104 6.01 -5.08 16.20
C GLU A 104 6.60 -4.06 15.21
N ASP A 105 7.78 -4.35 14.66
CA ASP A 105 8.41 -3.52 13.62
C ASP A 105 7.54 -3.47 12.35
N ARG A 106 6.88 -4.58 11.98
CA ARG A 106 5.96 -4.60 10.83
C ARG A 106 4.71 -3.77 11.09
N GLU A 107 4.18 -3.78 12.32
CA GLU A 107 3.07 -2.91 12.71
C GLU A 107 3.48 -1.43 12.68
N ILE A 108 4.67 -1.09 13.19
CA ILE A 108 5.20 0.27 13.15
C ILE A 108 5.39 0.71 11.70
N ARG A 109 6.04 -0.09 10.86
CA ARG A 109 6.19 0.18 9.43
C ARG A 109 4.83 0.42 8.76
N ASN A 110 3.85 -0.44 9.03
CA ASN A 110 2.50 -0.28 8.49
C ASN A 110 1.86 1.05 8.94
N LYS A 111 2.02 1.44 10.21
CA LYS A 111 1.52 2.73 10.72
C LYS A 111 2.17 3.91 9.98
N ILE A 112 3.50 3.92 9.85
CA ILE A 112 4.22 5.00 9.17
C ILE A 112 3.79 5.07 7.69
N ILE A 113 3.79 3.95 6.98
CA ILE A 113 3.36 3.87 5.58
C ILE A 113 1.94 4.40 5.43
N ILE A 114 1.00 3.96 6.26
CA ILE A 114 -0.39 4.42 6.18
C ILE A 114 -0.47 5.93 6.40
N SER A 115 0.24 6.48 7.38
CA SER A 115 0.29 7.93 7.61
C SER A 115 0.78 8.68 6.38
N ILE A 116 1.88 8.25 5.76
CA ILE A 116 2.41 8.88 4.54
C ILE A 116 1.44 8.72 3.36
N VAL A 117 0.84 7.52 3.16
CA VAL A 117 -0.22 7.29 2.17
C VAL A 117 -1.37 8.28 2.37
N ARG A 118 -1.74 8.59 3.62
CA ARG A 118 -2.85 9.52 3.89
C ARG A 118 -2.51 10.95 3.50
N ILE A 119 -1.25 11.36 3.65
CA ILE A 119 -0.73 12.66 3.23
C ILE A 119 -0.67 12.72 1.70
N ALA A 120 -0.11 11.70 1.04
CA ALA A 120 -0.09 11.58 -0.42
C ALA A 120 -1.51 11.63 -1.01
N GLN A 121 -2.47 10.90 -0.43
CA GLN A 121 -3.88 10.94 -0.82
C GLN A 121 -4.55 12.31 -0.59
N LYS A 122 -3.95 13.26 0.14
CA LYS A 122 -4.44 14.64 0.23
C LYS A 122 -3.98 15.48 -0.96
N GLY A 123 -3.04 15.00 -1.78
CA GLY A 123 -2.43 15.74 -2.88
C GLY A 123 -0.98 16.18 -2.62
N ASN A 124 -0.35 15.75 -1.52
CA ASN A 124 1.05 16.09 -1.25
C ASN A 124 1.96 15.25 -2.16
N THR A 125 2.58 15.88 -3.15
CA THR A 125 3.42 15.21 -4.15
C THR A 125 4.76 14.75 -3.55
N LEU A 126 5.31 15.48 -2.59
CA LEU A 126 6.57 15.10 -1.90
C LEU A 126 6.37 13.83 -1.08
N ALA A 127 5.25 13.73 -0.35
CA ALA A 127 4.91 12.53 0.40
C ALA A 127 4.66 11.32 -0.52
N GLU A 128 4.08 11.53 -1.71
CA GLU A 128 3.91 10.49 -2.71
C GLU A 128 5.26 10.00 -3.24
N GLN A 129 6.15 10.91 -3.64
CA GLN A 129 7.49 10.58 -4.16
C GLN A 129 8.33 9.82 -3.13
N GLU A 130 8.39 10.32 -1.90
CA GLU A 130 9.14 9.68 -0.83
C GLU A 130 8.58 8.28 -0.54
N LEU A 131 7.25 8.14 -0.53
CA LEU A 131 6.63 6.83 -0.33
C LEU A 131 6.91 5.87 -1.48
N VAL A 132 6.83 6.33 -2.74
CA VAL A 132 7.18 5.51 -3.90
C VAL A 132 8.60 4.99 -3.74
N LYS A 133 9.56 5.85 -3.42
CA LYS A 133 10.97 5.45 -3.17
C LYS A 133 11.08 4.33 -2.12
N TRP A 134 10.49 4.50 -0.93
CA TRP A 134 10.54 3.47 0.12
C TRP A 134 9.88 2.15 -0.29
N ILE A 135 8.76 2.24 -0.99
CA ILE A 135 8.03 1.06 -1.44
C ILE A 135 8.75 0.36 -2.59
N THR A 136 9.42 1.09 -3.47
CA THR A 136 10.22 0.54 -4.57
C THR A 136 11.30 -0.40 -4.01
N TYR A 137 12.05 0.03 -2.99
CA TYR A 137 13.03 -0.84 -2.32
C TYR A 137 12.41 -2.13 -1.75
N ILE A 138 11.23 -2.03 -1.13
CA ILE A 138 10.50 -3.20 -0.62
C ILE A 138 10.08 -4.11 -1.78
N THR A 139 9.64 -3.56 -2.90
CA THR A 139 9.23 -4.35 -4.06
C THR A 139 10.40 -5.00 -4.78
N GLU A 140 11.56 -4.36 -4.85
CA GLU A 140 12.79 -4.95 -5.41
C GLU A 140 13.18 -6.21 -4.63
N GLU A 141 13.19 -6.14 -3.30
CA GLU A 141 13.42 -7.29 -2.44
C GLU A 141 12.41 -8.42 -2.71
N TRP A 142 11.14 -8.08 -2.97
CA TRP A 142 10.11 -9.08 -3.28
C TRP A 142 10.29 -9.73 -4.64
N VAL A 143 10.68 -8.97 -5.65
CA VAL A 143 10.93 -9.46 -7.00
C VAL A 143 12.04 -10.52 -6.97
N GLU A 144 13.05 -10.34 -6.13
CA GLU A 144 14.13 -11.32 -5.94
C GLU A 144 13.70 -12.55 -5.14
N LYS A 145 12.89 -12.36 -4.09
CA LYS A 145 12.56 -13.44 -3.14
C LYS A 145 11.34 -14.28 -3.50
N TYR A 146 10.35 -13.71 -4.20
CA TYR A 146 9.05 -14.35 -4.39
C TYR A 146 8.75 -14.61 -5.86
N TYR A 147 8.64 -15.89 -6.23
CA TYR A 147 8.33 -16.31 -7.60
C TYR A 147 7.05 -15.68 -8.15
N GLN A 148 6.07 -15.41 -7.28
CA GLN A 148 4.78 -14.82 -7.66
C GLN A 148 4.92 -13.39 -8.20
N ILE A 149 5.94 -12.65 -7.74
CA ILE A 149 6.18 -11.25 -8.09
C ILE A 149 7.41 -11.11 -8.99
N PHE A 150 8.26 -12.13 -9.10
CA PHE A 150 9.45 -12.15 -9.95
C PHE A 150 9.22 -11.66 -11.39
N LYS A 151 8.04 -11.90 -11.98
CA LYS A 151 7.69 -11.41 -13.33
C LYS A 151 7.70 -9.88 -13.49
N TRP A 152 7.73 -9.14 -12.39
CA TRP A 152 7.92 -7.70 -12.38
C TRP A 152 9.39 -7.28 -12.58
N LYS A 153 10.33 -8.24 -12.54
CA LYS A 153 11.72 -8.00 -12.93
C LYS A 153 11.77 -7.52 -14.38
N GLY A 154 12.39 -6.37 -14.60
CA GLY A 154 12.46 -5.71 -15.91
C GLY A 154 11.31 -4.72 -16.20
N TYR A 155 10.35 -4.56 -15.30
CA TYR A 155 9.26 -3.59 -15.43
C TYR A 155 9.25 -2.52 -14.31
N PRO A 156 10.38 -1.86 -13.99
CA PRO A 156 10.47 -0.95 -12.85
C PRO A 156 9.48 0.23 -12.95
N ASP A 157 9.36 0.85 -14.12
CA ASP A 157 8.46 1.99 -14.33
C ASP A 157 7.00 1.62 -14.08
N GLU A 158 6.58 0.43 -14.54
CA GLU A 158 5.22 -0.06 -14.32
C GLU A 158 4.97 -0.41 -12.85
N VAL A 159 5.99 -0.87 -12.11
CA VAL A 159 5.88 -1.09 -10.66
C VAL A 159 5.59 0.23 -9.96
N GLU A 160 6.31 1.29 -10.29
CA GLU A 160 6.05 2.62 -9.71
C GLU A 160 4.63 3.11 -9.98
N ASP A 161 4.15 2.94 -11.21
CA ASP A 161 2.78 3.31 -11.57
C ASP A 161 1.73 2.49 -10.82
N LYS A 162 2.00 1.21 -10.58
CA LYS A 162 1.16 0.37 -9.70
C LYS A 162 1.20 0.86 -8.26
N ILE A 163 2.35 1.28 -7.75
CA ILE A 163 2.48 1.85 -6.40
C ILE A 163 1.64 3.11 -6.29
N ARG A 164 1.80 4.08 -7.21
CA ARG A 164 0.99 5.32 -7.27
C ARG A 164 -0.51 5.02 -7.38
N GLY A 165 -0.87 4.05 -8.21
CA GLY A 165 -2.25 3.54 -8.31
C GLY A 165 -2.77 3.00 -6.98
N CYS A 166 -1.99 2.19 -6.28
CA CYS A 166 -2.33 1.65 -4.97
C CYS A 166 -2.47 2.75 -3.92
N ILE A 167 -1.57 3.74 -3.88
CA ILE A 167 -1.66 4.91 -2.99
C ILE A 167 -3.00 5.60 -3.17
N ARG A 168 -3.40 5.89 -4.42
CA ARG A 168 -4.69 6.55 -4.72
C ARG A 168 -5.90 5.70 -4.34
N CYS A 169 -5.83 4.38 -4.58
CA CYS A 169 -6.96 3.46 -4.40
C CYS A 169 -7.08 2.87 -2.99
N TYR A 170 -6.07 3.05 -2.13
CA TYR A 170 -6.03 2.43 -0.82
C TYR A 170 -7.09 3.01 0.14
N LYS A 171 -8.22 2.31 0.21
CA LYS A 171 -9.38 2.62 1.08
C LYS A 171 -9.37 1.83 2.38
N TYR A 172 -8.64 0.71 2.40
CA TYR A 172 -8.71 -0.29 3.45
C TYR A 172 -7.96 0.15 4.73
N THR A 173 -8.25 -0.55 5.82
CA THR A 173 -7.74 -0.28 7.17
C THR A 173 -6.80 -1.38 7.68
N GLY A 174 -6.23 -2.17 6.78
CA GLY A 174 -5.19 -3.16 7.07
C GLY A 174 -3.87 -2.81 6.39
N SER A 175 -2.89 -3.70 6.36
CA SER A 175 -1.56 -3.39 5.81
C SER A 175 -1.61 -2.88 4.35
N PHE A 176 -1.06 -1.69 4.11
CA PHE A 176 -0.84 -1.17 2.75
C PHE A 176 0.14 -2.07 1.98
N VAL A 177 1.21 -2.50 2.65
CA VAL A 177 2.23 -3.39 2.10
C VAL A 177 1.60 -4.71 1.63
N GLY A 178 0.75 -5.32 2.46
CA GLY A 178 0.02 -6.54 2.08
C GLY A 178 -0.97 -6.32 0.93
N TYR A 179 -1.65 -5.17 0.90
CA TYR A 179 -2.53 -4.79 -0.22
C TYR A 179 -1.75 -4.64 -1.54
N LEU A 180 -0.59 -3.98 -1.50
CA LEU A 180 0.28 -3.82 -2.65
C LEU A 180 0.81 -5.16 -3.14
N PHE A 181 1.34 -6.00 -2.24
CA PHE A 181 1.84 -7.34 -2.57
C PHE A 181 0.79 -8.14 -3.34
N LYS A 182 -0.45 -8.20 -2.82
CA LYS A 182 -1.54 -8.91 -3.49
C LYS A 182 -1.89 -8.29 -4.85
N THR A 183 -1.85 -6.98 -4.96
CA THR A 183 -2.10 -6.29 -6.23
C THR A 183 -1.04 -6.66 -7.27
N LEU A 184 0.24 -6.67 -6.90
CA LEU A 184 1.35 -7.07 -7.77
C LEU A 184 1.28 -8.55 -8.13
N GLU A 185 0.98 -9.44 -7.18
CA GLU A 185 0.79 -10.87 -7.41
C GLU A 185 -0.29 -11.14 -8.48
N TYR A 186 -1.47 -10.52 -8.35
CA TYR A 186 -2.55 -10.74 -9.32
C TYR A 186 -2.23 -10.14 -10.69
N SER A 187 -1.60 -8.97 -10.72
CA SER A 187 -1.25 -8.31 -11.98
C SER A 187 -0.05 -8.94 -12.69
N ALA A 188 0.83 -9.62 -11.97
CA ALA A 188 1.93 -10.42 -12.54
C ALA A 188 1.43 -11.60 -13.41
N ARG A 189 0.24 -12.15 -13.12
CA ARG A 189 -0.29 -13.33 -13.83
C ARG A 189 -0.46 -13.10 -15.33
N GLY A 190 -0.80 -11.88 -15.73
CA GLY A 190 -0.95 -11.48 -17.13
C GLY A 190 0.33 -10.97 -17.79
N LYS A 191 1.46 -10.90 -17.06
CA LYS A 191 2.71 -10.38 -17.62
C LYS A 191 3.56 -11.50 -18.24
N PRO A 192 4.08 -11.29 -19.47
CA PRO A 192 5.15 -12.12 -19.98
C PRO A 192 6.41 -11.89 -19.14
N PRO A 193 7.21 -12.93 -18.86
CA PRO A 193 8.51 -12.72 -18.24
C PRO A 193 9.40 -11.92 -19.21
N GLN A 194 10.02 -10.83 -18.75
CA GLN A 194 11.16 -10.28 -19.46
C GLN A 194 12.35 -11.20 -19.22
N CYS A 195 12.88 -11.67 -20.33
CA CYS A 195 14.05 -12.52 -20.40
C CYS A 195 15.16 -11.71 -21.08
N SER A 196 16.36 -11.74 -20.51
CA SER A 196 17.53 -11.22 -21.19
C SER A 196 17.86 -12.10 -22.39
N LEU A 197 18.37 -11.51 -23.46
CA LEU A 197 18.98 -12.27 -24.56
C LEU A 197 20.21 -13.06 -24.08
N ASP A 198 20.84 -12.60 -23.00
CA ASP A 198 21.97 -13.27 -22.34
C ASP A 198 21.54 -14.36 -21.35
N ASP A 199 20.24 -14.53 -21.11
CA ASP A 199 19.76 -15.60 -20.26
C ASP A 199 20.09 -16.95 -20.91
N LYS A 200 20.81 -17.79 -20.17
CA LYS A 200 21.08 -19.17 -20.59
C LYS A 200 19.77 -19.94 -20.71
N LEU A 201 19.60 -20.63 -21.83
CA LEU A 201 18.50 -21.56 -22.02
C LEU A 201 18.92 -22.91 -21.44
N PHE A 202 18.23 -23.35 -20.38
CA PHE A 202 18.53 -24.60 -19.65
C PHE A 202 19.93 -24.60 -19.01
N ASP A 203 20.41 -25.77 -18.54
CA ASP A 203 21.76 -25.97 -17.98
C ASP A 203 22.89 -25.89 -19.06
N GLY A 204 22.59 -25.32 -20.23
CA GLY A 204 23.49 -25.21 -21.35
C GLY A 204 24.36 -23.95 -21.36
N THR A 205 25.34 -23.92 -22.26
CA THR A 205 26.18 -22.75 -22.56
C THR A 205 25.53 -21.77 -23.54
N LYS A 206 24.41 -22.15 -24.17
CA LYS A 206 23.73 -21.33 -25.19
C LYS A 206 22.80 -20.30 -24.55
N THR A 207 22.91 -19.09 -25.05
CA THR A 207 22.11 -17.93 -24.64
C THR A 207 20.93 -17.74 -25.60
N ARG A 208 19.90 -17.01 -25.19
CA ARG A 208 18.74 -16.73 -26.05
C ARG A 208 19.13 -15.98 -27.33
N ILE A 209 20.20 -15.18 -27.30
CA ILE A 209 20.71 -14.47 -28.48
C ILE A 209 21.19 -15.43 -29.58
N ASP A 210 21.75 -16.58 -29.20
CA ASP A 210 22.28 -17.57 -30.15
C ASP A 210 21.18 -18.17 -31.03
N PHE A 211 19.94 -18.21 -30.52
CA PHE A 211 18.78 -18.71 -31.26
C PHE A 211 18.15 -17.62 -32.14
N VAL A 212 18.08 -16.38 -31.65
CA VAL A 212 17.57 -15.24 -32.44
C VAL A 212 18.49 -14.92 -33.62
N ALA A 213 19.82 -15.03 -33.42
CA ALA A 213 20.80 -14.85 -34.48
C ALA A 213 20.70 -15.94 -35.58
N ALA A 214 20.43 -17.19 -35.19
CA ALA A 214 20.26 -18.31 -36.11
C ALA A 214 19.05 -18.11 -37.05
N ASP A 215 17.91 -17.66 -36.51
CA ASP A 215 16.71 -17.36 -37.31
C ASP A 215 16.95 -16.21 -38.31
N THR A 216 17.80 -15.23 -37.96
CA THR A 216 18.14 -14.14 -38.90
C THR A 216 19.10 -14.57 -40.00
N SER A 217 20.00 -15.53 -39.76
CA SER A 217 20.91 -16.05 -40.80
C SER A 217 20.22 -16.90 -41.87
N ASP A 218 19.14 -17.60 -41.51
CA ASP A 218 18.36 -18.41 -42.46
C ASP A 218 17.53 -17.55 -43.44
N LEU A 219 17.23 -16.30 -43.07
CA LEU A 219 16.55 -15.32 -43.94
C LEU A 219 17.46 -14.72 -45.02
N TYR A 220 18.78 -14.77 -44.84
CA TYR A 220 19.76 -14.28 -45.83
C TYR A 220 20.35 -15.39 -46.73
N LEU A 221 19.86 -16.63 -46.58
CA LEU A 221 20.26 -17.78 -47.42
C LEU A 221 19.16 -18.18 -48.44
N GLN A 222 18.12 -17.35 -48.60
CA GLN A 222 17.05 -17.53 -49.59
C GLN A 222 17.02 -16.48 -50.72
N GLU A 223 18.11 -15.73 -50.93
CA GLU A 223 18.31 -14.90 -52.14
C GLU A 223 19.35 -15.49 -53.09
#